data_AF-A0A917D3V3-F1
#
_entry.id   AF-A0A917D3V3-F1
#
_cell.length_a   1.000
_cell.length_b   1.000
_cell.length_c   1.000
_cell.angle_alpha   90.00
_cell.angle_beta   90.00
_cell.angle_gamma   90.00
#
_symmetry.space_group_name_H-M   'P 1'
#
loop_
_entity.id
_entity.type
_entity.pdbx_description
1 polymer ?
#
loop_
_entity_poly.entity_id
_entity_poly.type
_entity_poly.pdbx_seq_one_letter_code
_entity_poly.pdbx_strand_id
1 'polypeptide(L)'
;MLTKNAKKSIITFPFTLGTLYIVFFLFGQFSIPMTIITVIWGVLAGIGGNFNQYLMMSATPEAPDFANGLFLTSANLGTTFGAAVGGVFILEWGTRYVVWVGILSLLLSVLAISLRNYVVAISKQLSR
;
A
#
# COMPACT_ATOMS: atom_id res chain seq x y z
N MET A 1 14.59 -6.37 -9.04
CA MET A 1 13.75 -5.15 -9.09
C MET A 1 14.17 -4.10 -8.04
N LEU A 2 14.62 -4.49 -6.84
CA LEU A 2 15.20 -3.55 -5.85
C LEU A 2 16.62 -3.05 -6.21
N THR A 3 17.37 -3.77 -7.04
CA THR A 3 18.80 -3.53 -7.30
C THR A 3 19.11 -2.43 -8.33
N LYS A 4 18.11 -1.91 -9.07
CA LYS A 4 18.35 -0.90 -10.11
C LYS A 4 17.73 0.47 -9.84
N ASN A 5 16.59 0.57 -9.13
CA ASN A 5 15.93 1.86 -8.78
C ASN A 5 14.78 1.69 -7.75
N ALA A 6 15.11 1.38 -6.49
CA ALA A 6 14.11 1.16 -5.43
C ALA A 6 13.07 2.30 -5.28
N LYS A 7 13.52 3.57 -5.35
CA LYS A 7 12.64 4.74 -5.27
C LYS A 7 11.57 4.79 -6.37
N LYS A 8 11.95 4.46 -7.62
CA LYS A 8 11.02 4.48 -8.75
C LYS A 8 9.97 3.39 -8.60
N SER A 9 10.38 2.18 -8.21
CA SER A 9 9.46 1.05 -7.99
C SER A 9 8.45 1.33 -6.87
N ILE A 10 8.89 1.94 -5.76
CA ILE A 10 8.01 2.29 -4.63
C ILE A 10 6.96 3.32 -5.04
N ILE A 11 7.33 4.33 -5.83
CA ILE A 11 6.38 5.36 -6.29
C ILE A 11 5.42 4.81 -7.34
N THR A 12 5.85 3.92 -8.22
CA THR A 12 4.97 3.34 -9.26
C THR A 12 3.96 2.35 -8.68
N PHE A 13 4.29 1.69 -7.56
CA PHE A 13 3.48 0.62 -6.98
C PHE A 13 2.03 1.03 -6.64
N PRO A 14 1.75 2.16 -5.96
CA PRO A 14 0.38 2.63 -5.72
C PRO A 14 -0.44 2.77 -7.00
N PHE A 15 0.16 3.24 -8.09
CA PHE A 15 -0.55 3.39 -9.37
C PHE A 15 -0.87 2.04 -10.00
N THR A 16 0.08 1.09 -9.95
CA THR A 16 -0.17 -0.29 -10.43
C THR A 16 -1.31 -0.95 -9.65
N LEU A 17 -1.33 -0.81 -8.33
CA LEU A 17 -2.41 -1.37 -7.50
C LEU A 17 -3.74 -0.64 -7.73
N GLY A 18 -3.71 0.68 -7.96
CA GLY A 18 -4.89 1.47 -8.33
C GLY A 18 -5.53 1.01 -9.63
N THR A 19 -4.73 0.74 -10.67
CA THR A 19 -5.24 0.15 -11.92
C THR A 19 -5.88 -1.21 -11.66
N LEU A 20 -5.26 -2.06 -10.83
CA LEU A 20 -5.83 -3.37 -10.51
C LEU A 20 -7.16 -3.26 -9.75
N TYR A 21 -7.31 -2.27 -8.88
CA TYR A 21 -8.57 -1.97 -8.20
C TYR A 21 -9.67 -1.49 -9.15
N ILE A 22 -9.34 -0.69 -10.17
CA ILE A 22 -10.30 -0.34 -11.23
C ILE A 22 -10.74 -1.61 -11.99
N VAL A 23 -9.79 -2.51 -12.30
CA VAL A 23 -10.09 -3.79 -12.95
C VAL A 23 -10.98 -4.69 -12.07
N PHE A 24 -10.72 -4.77 -10.76
CA PHE A 24 -11.62 -5.43 -9.80
C PHE A 24 -13.04 -4.87 -9.84
N PHE A 25 -13.18 -3.54 -9.87
CA PHE A 25 -14.49 -2.90 -9.89
C PHE A 25 -15.28 -3.23 -11.17
N LEU A 26 -14.60 -3.32 -12.31
CA LEU A 26 -15.22 -3.58 -13.62
C LEU A 26 -15.57 -5.07 -13.82
N PHE A 27 -14.69 -5.98 -13.41
CA PHE A 27 -14.78 -7.40 -13.74
C PHE A 27 -15.06 -8.33 -12.55
N GLY A 28 -15.11 -7.80 -11.33
CA GLY A 28 -15.27 -8.59 -10.10
C GLY A 28 -16.59 -9.35 -9.98
N GLN A 29 -17.58 -9.05 -10.83
CA GLN A 29 -18.84 -9.80 -10.91
C GLN A 29 -18.71 -11.16 -11.62
N PHE A 30 -17.62 -11.40 -12.36
CA PHE A 30 -17.40 -12.63 -13.12
C PHE A 30 -16.40 -13.55 -12.39
N SER A 31 -16.78 -14.80 -12.12
CA SER A 31 -15.99 -15.72 -11.27
C SER A 31 -14.58 -16.04 -11.80
N ILE A 32 -14.44 -16.25 -13.12
CA ILE A 32 -13.13 -16.59 -13.72
C ILE A 32 -12.20 -15.36 -13.71
N PRO A 33 -12.59 -14.19 -14.25
CA PRO A 33 -11.78 -12.97 -14.12
C PRO A 33 -11.42 -12.63 -12.68
N MET A 34 -12.38 -12.73 -11.74
CA MET A 34 -12.17 -12.44 -10.33
C MET A 34 -11.03 -13.27 -9.72
N THR A 35 -11.00 -14.57 -10.01
CA THR A 35 -9.94 -15.48 -9.55
C THR A 35 -8.57 -15.02 -10.05
N ILE A 36 -8.46 -14.73 -11.36
CA ILE A 36 -7.20 -14.30 -11.99
C ILE A 36 -6.71 -12.98 -11.38
N ILE A 37 -7.61 -12.00 -11.24
CA ILE A 37 -7.29 -10.68 -10.67
C ILE A 37 -6.83 -10.83 -9.22
N THR A 38 -7.45 -11.72 -8.44
CA THR A 38 -7.08 -11.97 -7.04
C THR A 38 -5.69 -12.59 -6.90
N VAL A 39 -5.31 -13.50 -7.81
CA VAL A 39 -3.95 -14.05 -7.84
C VAL A 39 -2.93 -12.95 -8.13
N ILE A 40 -3.18 -12.11 -9.13
CA ILE A 40 -2.31 -10.97 -9.47
C ILE A 40 -2.21 -10.00 -8.28
N TRP A 41 -3.33 -9.73 -7.62
CA TRP A 41 -3.38 -8.89 -6.42
C TRP A 41 -2.51 -9.46 -5.30
N GLY A 42 -2.55 -10.78 -5.06
CA GLY A 42 -1.70 -11.45 -4.06
C GLY A 42 -0.21 -11.31 -4.37
N VAL A 43 0.19 -11.45 -5.63
CA VAL A 43 1.59 -11.22 -6.06
C VAL A 43 2.01 -9.77 -5.80
N LEU A 44 1.17 -8.80 -6.17
CA LEU A 44 1.45 -7.39 -5.90
C LEU A 44 1.52 -7.10 -4.40
N ALA A 45 0.65 -7.68 -3.58
CA ALA A 45 0.68 -7.53 -2.12
C ALA A 45 2.02 -8.03 -1.55
N GLY A 46 2.54 -9.16 -2.02
CA GLY A 46 3.88 -9.66 -1.64
C GLY A 46 5.01 -8.71 -2.04
N ILE A 47 4.95 -8.12 -3.24
CA ILE A 47 5.91 -7.11 -3.69
C ILE A 47 5.84 -5.85 -2.80
N GLY A 48 4.63 -5.38 -2.47
CA GLY A 48 4.40 -4.25 -1.57
C GLY A 48 4.96 -4.49 -0.16
N GLY A 49 4.80 -5.71 0.36
CA GLY A 49 5.42 -6.13 1.62
C GLY A 49 6.94 -5.95 1.62
N ASN A 50 7.61 -6.34 0.54
CA ASN A 50 9.06 -6.14 0.39
C ASN A 50 9.45 -4.65 0.36
N PHE A 51 8.64 -3.79 -0.25
CA PHE A 51 8.88 -2.35 -0.25
C PHE A 51 8.74 -1.73 1.14
N ASN A 52 7.71 -2.12 1.89
CA ASN A 52 7.52 -1.65 3.26
C ASN A 52 8.69 -2.06 4.16
N GLN A 53 9.14 -3.30 4.06
CA GLN A 53 10.32 -3.81 4.78
C GLN A 53 11.59 -3.05 4.39
N TYR A 54 11.82 -2.80 3.10
CA TYR A 54 12.96 -2.00 2.63
C TYR A 54 12.95 -0.57 3.20
N LEU A 55 11.79 0.10 3.16
CA LEU A 55 11.66 1.46 3.69
C LEU A 55 11.91 1.51 5.20
N MET A 56 11.38 0.53 5.95
CA MET A 56 11.56 0.43 7.39
C MET A 56 13.02 0.21 7.77
N MET A 57 13.68 -0.79 7.18
CA MET A 57 15.11 -1.09 7.41
C MET A 57 16.02 0.11 7.06
N SER A 58 15.64 0.93 6.08
CA SER A 58 16.41 2.12 5.70
C SER A 58 16.25 3.31 6.65
N ALA A 59 15.18 3.36 7.44
CA ALA A 59 14.83 4.52 8.26
C ALA A 59 15.46 4.49 9.65
N THR A 60 15.57 3.31 10.25
CA THR A 60 16.11 3.15 11.61
C THR A 60 17.05 1.94 11.70
N PRO A 61 18.28 2.02 11.16
CA PRO A 61 19.23 0.91 11.18
C PRO A 61 19.67 0.52 12.61
N GLU A 62 19.65 1.47 13.55
CA GLU A 62 20.18 1.30 14.91
C GLU A 62 19.16 0.68 15.88
N ALA A 63 17.88 0.64 15.54
CA ALA A 63 16.82 0.06 16.37
C ALA A 63 15.79 -0.71 15.52
N PRO A 64 16.21 -1.78 14.83
CA PRO A 64 15.37 -2.51 13.87
C PRO A 64 14.15 -3.19 14.53
N ASP A 65 14.30 -3.72 15.75
CA ASP A 65 13.20 -4.39 16.46
C ASP A 65 12.09 -3.41 16.85
N PHE A 66 12.45 -2.20 17.29
CA PHE A 66 11.49 -1.15 17.60
C PHE A 66 10.75 -0.69 16.34
N ALA A 67 11.47 -0.47 15.24
CA ALA A 67 10.88 -0.09 13.96
C ALA A 67 9.92 -1.16 13.42
N ASN A 68 10.29 -2.44 13.56
CA ASN A 68 9.42 -3.55 13.17
C ASN A 68 8.18 -3.66 14.08
N GLY A 69 8.34 -3.47 15.39
CA GLY A 69 7.21 -3.40 16.33
C GLY A 69 6.22 -2.32 15.93
N LEU A 70 6.69 -1.08 15.69
CA LEU A 70 5.84 0.03 15.28
C LEU A 70 5.17 -0.22 13.91
N PHE A 71 5.90 -0.83 12.96
CA PHE A 71 5.35 -1.20 11.66
C PHE A 71 4.23 -2.23 11.79
N LEU A 72 4.42 -3.31 12.54
CA LEU A 72 3.41 -4.35 12.74
C LEU A 72 2.19 -3.82 13.48
N THR A 73 2.38 -2.99 14.51
CA THR A 73 1.26 -2.31 15.19
C THR A 73 0.47 -1.44 14.22
N SER A 74 1.16 -0.64 13.40
CA SER A 74 0.51 0.22 12.39
C SER A 74 -0.21 -0.61 11.32
N ALA A 75 0.37 -1.72 10.89
CA ALA A 75 -0.24 -2.64 9.92
C ALA A 75 -1.51 -3.29 10.47
N ASN A 76 -1.49 -3.73 11.74
CA ASN A 76 -2.66 -4.30 12.40
C ASN A 76 -3.77 -3.25 12.58
N LEU A 77 -3.43 -2.04 13.03
CA LEU A 77 -4.40 -0.94 13.13
C LEU A 77 -5.02 -0.60 11.77
N GLY A 78 -4.20 -0.48 10.73
CA GLY A 78 -4.66 -0.25 9.36
C GLY A 78 -5.57 -1.38 8.86
N THR A 79 -5.26 -2.63 9.19
CA THR A 79 -6.09 -3.79 8.83
C THR A 79 -7.43 -3.76 9.55
N THR A 80 -7.43 -3.50 10.86
CA THR A 80 -8.67 -3.37 11.65
C THR A 80 -9.55 -2.24 11.13
N PHE A 81 -8.97 -1.06 10.91
CA PHE A 81 -9.70 0.08 10.38
C PHE A 81 -10.21 -0.17 8.96
N GLY A 82 -9.36 -0.73 8.09
CA GLY A 82 -9.73 -1.09 6.72
C GLY A 82 -10.86 -2.11 6.66
N ALA A 83 -10.84 -3.12 7.53
CA ALA A 83 -11.92 -4.09 7.63
C ALA A 83 -13.22 -3.46 8.14
N ALA A 84 -13.16 -2.58 9.14
CA ALA A 84 -14.33 -1.87 9.66
C ALA A 84 -14.98 -0.98 8.58
N VAL A 85 -14.17 -0.15 7.90
CA VAL A 85 -14.65 0.69 6.79
C VAL A 85 -15.14 -0.17 5.62
N GLY A 86 -14.45 -1.26 5.31
CA GLY A 86 -14.91 -2.24 4.32
C GLY A 86 -16.28 -2.82 4.64
N GLY A 87 -16.52 -3.16 5.91
CA GLY A 87 -17.83 -3.61 6.39
C GLY A 87 -18.93 -2.58 6.14
N VAL A 88 -18.68 -1.30 6.42
CA VAL A 88 -19.63 -0.21 6.13
C VAL A 88 -19.94 -0.12 4.63
N PHE A 89 -18.92 -0.17 3.77
CA PHE A 89 -19.12 -0.14 2.32
C PHE A 89 -19.93 -1.34 1.80
N ILE A 90 -19.68 -2.54 2.36
CA ILE A 90 -20.43 -3.75 2.00
C ILE A 90 -21.90 -3.61 2.41
N LEU A 91 -22.17 -3.09 3.62
CA LEU A 91 -23.53 -2.93 4.14
C LEU A 91 -24.34 -1.90 3.35
N GLU A 92 -23.74 -0.74 3.07
CA GLU A 92 -24.46 0.39 2.47
C GLU A 92 -24.56 0.28 0.94
N TRP A 93 -23.48 -0.14 0.26
CA TRP A 93 -23.36 -0.07 -1.20
C TRP A 93 -23.12 -1.44 -1.85
N GLY A 94 -22.90 -2.49 -1.06
CA GLY A 94 -22.67 -3.85 -1.54
C GLY A 94 -21.19 -4.15 -1.81
N THR A 95 -20.89 -5.44 -1.94
CA THR A 95 -19.51 -5.97 -2.02
C THR A 95 -18.67 -5.36 -3.14
N ARG A 96 -19.29 -4.99 -4.26
CA ARG A 96 -18.58 -4.37 -5.40
C ARG A 96 -17.85 -3.08 -5.01
N TYR A 97 -18.39 -2.32 -4.06
CA TYR A 97 -17.85 -1.02 -3.68
C TYR A 97 -16.76 -1.12 -2.61
N VAL A 98 -16.50 -2.30 -2.03
CA VAL A 98 -15.42 -2.48 -1.05
C VAL A 98 -14.05 -2.06 -1.58
N VAL A 99 -13.85 -2.15 -2.89
CA VAL A 99 -12.60 -1.77 -3.57
C VAL A 99 -12.27 -0.28 -3.40
N TRP A 100 -13.26 0.58 -3.14
CA TRP A 100 -13.04 2.00 -2.86
C TRP A 100 -12.26 2.23 -1.57
N VAL A 101 -12.39 1.35 -0.57
CA VAL A 101 -11.56 1.41 0.64
C VAL A 101 -10.08 1.26 0.29
N GLY A 102 -9.77 0.36 -0.65
CA GLY A 102 -8.43 0.19 -1.20
C GLY A 102 -7.95 1.42 -1.97
N ILE A 103 -8.79 2.01 -2.83
CA ILE A 103 -8.46 3.21 -3.61
C ILE A 103 -8.18 4.41 -2.70
N LEU A 104 -9.03 4.66 -1.70
CA LEU A 104 -8.83 5.75 -0.73
C LEU A 104 -7.55 5.54 0.09
N SER A 105 -7.27 4.30 0.50
CA SER A 105 -6.03 3.96 1.19
C SER A 105 -4.79 4.19 0.32
N LEU A 106 -4.87 3.92 -0.99
CA LEU A 106 -3.80 4.21 -1.94
C LEU A 106 -3.54 5.71 -2.08
N LEU A 107 -4.59 6.54 -2.11
CA LEU A 107 -4.45 7.99 -2.14
C LEU A 107 -3.70 8.50 -0.90
N LEU A 108 -4.11 8.02 0.28
CA LEU A 108 -3.41 8.33 1.54
C LEU A 108 -1.94 7.87 1.52
N SER A 109 -1.66 6.69 0.95
CA SER A 109 -0.29 6.18 0.80
C SER A 109 0.57 7.07 -0.10
N VAL A 110 0.05 7.52 -1.24
CA VAL A 110 0.77 8.45 -2.13
C VAL A 110 1.08 9.77 -1.43
N LEU A 111 0.13 10.32 -0.68
CA LEU A 111 0.34 11.54 0.11
C LEU A 111 1.45 11.32 1.17
N ALA A 112 1.40 10.22 1.91
CA ALA A 112 2.39 9.90 2.94
C ALA A 112 3.81 9.71 2.36
N ILE A 113 3.94 8.98 1.25
CA ILE A 113 5.23 8.78 0.55
C ILE A 113 5.77 10.11 0.04
N SER A 114 4.90 10.97 -0.51
CA SER A 114 5.30 12.28 -1.03
C SER A 114 5.79 13.20 0.08
N LEU A 115 5.07 13.24 1.20
CA LEU A 115 5.47 13.98 2.40
C LEU A 115 6.83 13.50 2.94
N ARG A 116 7.02 12.18 3.06
CA ARG A 116 8.31 11.60 3.46
C ARG A 116 9.44 12.05 2.55
N ASN A 117 9.25 11.95 1.24
CA ASN A 117 10.28 12.32 0.27
C ASN A 117 10.62 13.82 0.33
N TYR A 118 9.62 14.68 0.56
CA TYR A 118 9.80 16.11 0.76
C TYR A 118 10.62 16.41 2.02
N VAL A 119 10.27 15.82 3.17
CA VAL A 119 11.00 16.00 4.44
C VAL A 119 12.44 15.51 4.31
N VAL A 120 12.67 14.36 3.69
CA VAL A 120 14.03 13.82 3.45
C VAL A 120 14.85 14.74 2.54
N ALA A 121 14.24 15.32 1.52
CA ALA A 121 14.92 16.26 0.63
C ALA A 121 15.36 17.53 1.36
N ILE A 122 14.49 18.09 2.20
CA ILE A 122 14.78 19.27 3.03
C ILE A 122 15.90 18.99 4.02
N SER A 123 15.82 17.88 4.77
CA SER A 123 16.84 17.51 5.75
C SER A 123 18.23 17.43 5.13
N LYS A 124 18.33 16.88 3.91
CA LYS A 124 19.60 16.78 3.17
C LYS A 124 20.13 18.14 2.67
N GLN A 125 19.24 19.12 2.46
CA GLN A 125 19.62 20.47 2.07
C GLN A 125 20.12 21.29 3.26
N LEU A 126 19.52 21.11 4.45
CA LEU A 126 19.98 21.78 5.68
C LEU A 126 21.28 21.20 6.24
N SER A 127 21.61 19.94 5.94
CA SER A 127 22.85 19.30 6.38
C SER A 127 24.06 19.57 5.47
N ARG A 128 23.91 20.43 4.46
CA ARG A 128 24.96 20.85 3.52
C ARG A 128 25.29 22.32 3.76
#